data_AF-A0ABC8RNC7-F1
#
_entry.id   AF-A0ABC8RNC7-F1
#
_cell.length_a   1.000
_cell.length_b   1.000
_cell.length_c   1.000
_cell.angle_alpha   90.00
_cell.angle_beta   90.00
_cell.angle_gamma   90.00
#
_symmetry.space_group_name_H-M   'P 1'
#
loop_
_entity.id
_entity.type
_entity.pdbx_description
1 polymer ?
#
loop_
_entity_poly.entity_id
_entity_poly.type
_entity_poly.pdbx_seq_one_letter_code
_entity_poly.pdbx_strand_id
1 'polypeptide(L)'
;MLNKALEAFGDLGDDAELGPADWPTVKRYITILNDVEEERVHPHAVSESDDNLHHMNLKDTRIRFLNGVQAAYWGMLDEGQITQTTANLLMQSVDEAIDLISHEPLCDWKGLKANVHIPGYYKVLQSVIPRKLVTYFTVERLKSACSMCAAFLHAHRVARRQLNDFIGGSEIASIVINESKAEGEEIRKFLEELRVTFPQALQVVKTRQVTYSVLNHLIDYLHNLEKVGLLEEKEMNHLEDAVQTDLKRLLRNPP
;
A
#
# COMPACT_ATOMS: atom_id res chain seq x y z
N MET A 1 8.10 -0.84 20.00
CA MET A 1 7.07 -0.31 20.94
C MET A 1 7.51 0.97 21.62
N LEU A 2 8.68 1.02 22.28
CA LEU A 2 9.16 2.24 22.95
C LEU A 2 9.22 3.48 22.05
N ASN A 3 9.81 3.38 20.85
CA ASN A 3 9.85 4.52 19.92
C ASN A 3 8.46 5.00 19.51
N LYS A 4 7.50 4.09 19.32
CA LYS A 4 6.10 4.45 19.01
C LYS A 4 5.37 5.08 20.21
N ALA A 5 5.70 4.64 21.43
CA ALA A 5 5.22 5.29 22.64
C ALA A 5 5.79 6.71 22.80
N LEU A 6 7.06 6.92 22.42
CA LEU A 6 7.69 8.24 22.42
C LEU A 6 7.15 9.16 21.31
N GLU A 7 6.86 8.65 20.11
CA GLU A 7 6.16 9.40 19.06
C GLU A 7 4.77 9.85 19.55
N ALA A 8 3.98 8.92 20.11
CA ALA A 8 2.67 9.24 20.67
C ALA A 8 2.74 10.27 21.81
N PHE A 9 3.84 10.29 22.57
CA PHE A 9 4.09 11.33 23.57
C PHE A 9 4.47 12.67 22.92
N GLY A 10 5.31 12.67 21.90
CA GLY A 10 5.69 13.89 21.18
C GLY A 10 4.47 14.62 20.59
N ASP A 11 3.47 13.86 20.14
CA ASP A 11 2.20 14.39 19.63
C ASP A 11 1.30 14.98 20.72
N LEU A 12 1.49 14.60 22.00
CA LEU A 12 0.77 15.21 23.12
C LEU A 12 1.28 16.62 23.46
N GLY A 13 2.48 16.99 22.97
CA GLY A 13 3.14 18.25 23.30
C GLY A 13 3.53 18.33 24.78
N ASP A 14 4.45 19.25 25.11
CA ASP A 14 4.55 19.71 26.49
C ASP A 14 3.27 20.51 26.76
N ASP A 15 2.21 19.86 27.24
CA ASP A 15 1.06 20.54 27.86
C ASP A 15 1.60 21.29 29.07
N ALA A 16 2.16 22.48 28.81
CA ALA A 16 2.88 23.30 29.78
C ALA A 16 2.01 23.66 31.00
N GLU A 17 0.69 23.51 30.87
CA GLU A 17 -0.32 23.70 31.91
C GLU A 17 -0.40 22.54 32.91
N LEU A 18 -0.05 21.30 32.52
CA LEU A 18 -0.16 20.11 33.37
C LEU A 18 1.16 19.73 34.05
N GLY A 19 2.28 20.31 33.61
CA GLY A 19 3.62 20.03 34.14
C GLY A 19 4.23 18.72 33.62
N PRO A 20 5.47 18.38 34.04
CA PRO A 20 6.18 17.22 33.52
C PRO A 20 5.53 15.90 33.98
N ALA A 21 5.48 14.91 33.07
CA ALA A 21 4.95 13.58 33.38
C ALA A 21 5.90 12.78 34.31
N ASP A 22 5.32 12.00 35.23
CA ASP A 22 6.03 11.05 36.09
C ASP A 22 6.34 9.74 35.36
N TRP A 23 7.42 9.77 34.55
CA TRP A 23 7.87 8.66 33.72
C TRP A 23 8.12 7.34 34.46
N PRO A 24 8.72 7.32 35.67
CA PRO A 24 8.81 6.13 36.49
C PRO A 24 7.45 5.43 36.72
N THR A 25 6.40 6.20 37.00
CA THR A 25 5.06 5.65 37.22
C THR A 25 4.43 5.17 35.91
N VAL A 26 4.59 5.90 34.80
CA VAL A 26 4.11 5.48 33.47
C VAL A 26 4.71 4.12 33.08
N LYS A 27 6.02 3.95 33.27
CA LYS A 27 6.74 2.68 33.04
C LYS A 27 6.18 1.52 33.88
N ARG A 28 5.79 1.77 35.14
CA ARG A 28 5.14 0.73 35.98
C ARG A 28 3.78 0.29 35.44
N TYR A 29 3.01 1.18 34.83
CA TYR A 29 1.72 0.85 34.23
C TYR A 29 1.84 0.19 32.85
N ILE A 30 2.91 0.48 32.10
CA ILE A 30 3.13 -0.07 30.77
C ILE A 30 4.31 -1.04 30.82
N THR A 31 4.05 -2.23 31.35
CA THR A 31 5.07 -3.26 31.61
C THR A 31 5.90 -3.64 30.38
N ILE A 32 5.32 -3.60 29.17
CA ILE A 32 6.01 -3.87 27.90
C ILE A 32 7.08 -2.82 27.54
N LEU A 33 7.11 -1.66 28.21
CA LEU A 33 8.19 -0.67 28.05
C LEU A 33 9.39 -0.97 28.96
N ASN A 34 9.22 -1.79 30.00
CA ASN A 34 10.29 -2.12 30.95
C ASN A 34 11.22 -3.21 30.42
N ASP A 35 10.68 -4.18 29.66
CA ASP A 35 11.45 -5.25 29.00
C ASP A 35 12.39 -4.74 27.88
N VAL A 36 12.40 -3.44 27.59
CA VAL A 36 13.20 -2.84 26.51
C VAL A 36 14.49 -2.19 27.05
N GLU A 37 14.61 -1.99 28.36
CA GLU A 37 15.84 -1.46 29.01
C GLU A 37 16.86 -2.56 29.34
N GLU A 38 16.42 -3.80 29.58
CA GLU A 38 17.30 -4.97 29.71
C GLU A 38 17.56 -5.59 28.33
N GLU A 39 18.76 -5.38 27.81
CA GLU A 39 19.36 -6.03 26.63
C GLU A 39 18.49 -6.10 25.36
N ARG A 40 18.91 -5.35 24.33
CA ARG A 40 18.38 -5.42 22.96
C ARG A 40 18.61 -6.78 22.31
N VAL A 41 17.90 -7.81 22.75
CA VAL A 41 17.63 -8.98 21.94
C VAL A 41 16.31 -8.68 21.24
N HIS A 42 16.39 -7.95 20.12
CA HIS A 42 15.30 -8.05 19.15
C HIS A 42 15.09 -9.54 18.92
N PRO A 43 13.86 -10.08 18.77
CA PRO A 43 13.67 -11.51 18.45
C PRO A 43 14.40 -11.97 17.17
N HIS A 44 15.00 -11.03 16.44
CA HIS A 44 15.79 -11.20 15.22
C HIS A 44 17.22 -10.63 15.34
N ALA A 45 17.68 -10.25 16.54
CA ALA A 45 19.08 -9.90 16.82
C ALA A 45 19.82 -11.22 17.04
N VAL A 46 20.51 -11.67 16.00
CA VAL A 46 21.10 -13.01 15.93
C VAL A 46 22.36 -13.10 16.82
N SER A 47 22.40 -14.13 17.66
CA SER A 47 23.64 -14.74 18.14
C SER A 47 24.15 -15.68 17.03
N GLU A 48 25.43 -15.55 16.65
CA GLU A 48 26.08 -16.05 15.42
C GLU A 48 26.13 -17.59 15.20
N SER A 49 25.18 -18.39 15.68
CA SER A 49 25.23 -19.84 15.47
C SER A 49 23.86 -20.52 15.31
N ASP A 50 23.23 -20.40 14.14
CA ASP A 50 22.46 -21.50 13.49
C ASP A 50 21.94 -21.06 12.10
N ASP A 51 22.47 -21.63 11.01
CA ASP A 51 21.97 -21.36 9.63
C ASP A 51 20.46 -21.66 9.50
N ASN A 52 19.97 -22.64 10.27
CA ASN A 52 18.55 -22.99 10.31
C ASN A 52 17.70 -21.88 10.94
N LEU A 53 18.21 -21.22 11.98
CA LEU A 53 17.51 -20.11 12.65
C LEU A 53 17.43 -18.89 11.74
N HIS A 54 18.49 -18.59 10.98
CA HIS A 54 18.49 -17.51 10.01
C HIS A 54 17.49 -17.77 8.87
N HIS A 55 17.42 -19.00 8.38
CA HIS A 55 16.46 -19.41 7.34
C HIS A 55 15.00 -19.32 7.84
N MET A 56 14.72 -19.80 9.07
CA MET A 56 13.39 -19.67 9.68
C MET A 56 12.99 -18.20 9.89
N ASN A 57 13.91 -17.38 10.38
CA ASN A 57 13.67 -15.94 10.57
C ASN A 57 13.40 -15.20 9.25
N LEU A 58 14.12 -15.56 8.18
CA LEU A 58 13.90 -14.97 6.86
C LEU A 58 12.53 -15.37 6.28
N LYS A 59 12.18 -16.65 6.37
CA LYS A 59 10.86 -17.16 5.96
C LYS A 59 9.74 -16.44 6.69
N ASP A 60 9.80 -16.36 8.01
CA ASP A 60 8.79 -15.70 8.83
C ASP A 60 8.69 -14.21 8.51
N THR A 61 9.82 -13.55 8.22
CA THR A 61 9.84 -12.14 7.83
C THR A 61 9.19 -11.92 6.47
N ARG A 62 9.41 -12.79 5.48
CA ARG A 62 8.73 -12.73 4.18
C ARG A 62 7.21 -12.91 4.34
N ILE A 63 6.76 -13.86 5.17
CA ILE A 63 5.32 -14.06 5.45
C ILE A 63 4.71 -12.81 6.09
N ARG A 64 5.37 -12.24 7.10
CA ARG A 64 4.90 -11.00 7.74
C ARG A 64 4.83 -9.84 6.75
N PHE A 65 5.80 -9.74 5.86
CA PHE A 65 5.79 -8.74 4.79
C PHE A 65 4.58 -8.92 3.86
N LEU A 66 4.33 -10.14 3.37
CA LEU A 66 3.20 -10.45 2.49
C LEU A 66 1.84 -10.24 3.19
N ASN A 67 1.72 -10.55 4.48
CA ASN A 67 0.53 -10.22 5.26
C ASN A 67 0.31 -8.69 5.32
N GLY A 68 1.38 -7.90 5.45
CA GLY A 68 1.31 -6.45 5.35
C GLY A 68 0.89 -5.95 3.95
N VAL A 69 1.32 -6.64 2.89
CA VAL A 69 0.88 -6.38 1.51
C VAL A 69 -0.61 -6.65 1.36
N GLN A 70 -1.13 -7.79 1.85
CA GLN A 70 -2.57 -8.09 1.85
C GLN A 70 -3.38 -7.05 2.63
N ALA A 71 -2.91 -6.65 3.82
CA ALA A 71 -3.57 -5.60 4.60
C ALA A 71 -3.68 -4.28 3.82
N ALA A 72 -2.63 -3.91 3.07
CA ALA A 72 -2.67 -2.73 2.21
C ALA A 72 -3.63 -2.89 1.01
N TYR A 73 -3.77 -4.10 0.44
CA TYR A 73 -4.80 -4.37 -0.58
C TYR A 73 -6.21 -4.25 -0.03
N TRP A 74 -6.47 -4.73 1.18
CA TRP A 74 -7.77 -4.53 1.85
C TRP A 74 -8.07 -3.05 2.03
N GLY A 75 -7.12 -2.26 2.55
CA GLY A 75 -7.29 -0.82 2.67
C GLY A 75 -7.62 -0.13 1.34
N MET A 76 -6.91 -0.47 0.27
CA MET A 76 -7.20 0.07 -1.07
C MET A 76 -8.58 -0.35 -1.61
N LEU A 77 -9.09 -1.52 -1.24
CA LEU A 77 -10.43 -1.98 -1.62
C LEU A 77 -11.52 -1.27 -0.81
N ASP A 78 -11.33 -1.13 0.50
CA ASP A 78 -12.27 -0.43 1.39
C ASP A 78 -12.39 1.04 1.03
N GLU A 79 -11.26 1.68 0.67
CA GLU A 79 -11.23 3.02 0.10
C GLU A 79 -11.73 3.07 -1.35
N GLY A 80 -11.99 1.93 -1.99
CA GLY A 80 -12.46 1.79 -3.37
C GLY A 80 -11.47 2.23 -4.46
N GLN A 81 -10.19 2.38 -4.13
CA GLN A 81 -9.11 2.67 -5.09
C GLN A 81 -8.92 1.55 -6.11
N ILE A 82 -9.21 0.31 -5.69
CA ILE A 82 -9.19 -0.88 -6.54
C ILE A 82 -10.56 -1.56 -6.54
N THR A 83 -10.88 -2.26 -7.63
CA THR A 83 -12.12 -3.04 -7.73
C THR A 83 -11.99 -4.36 -6.96
N GLN A 84 -13.12 -4.97 -6.56
CA GLN A 84 -13.12 -6.31 -5.96
C GLN A 84 -12.36 -7.34 -6.81
N THR A 85 -12.56 -7.32 -8.13
CA THR A 85 -11.86 -8.23 -9.05
C THR A 85 -10.35 -8.03 -9.00
N THR A 86 -9.89 -6.77 -8.97
CA THR A 86 -8.48 -6.42 -8.82
C THR A 86 -7.92 -6.89 -7.49
N ALA A 87 -8.65 -6.64 -6.39
CA ALA A 87 -8.25 -7.09 -5.06
C ALA A 87 -8.12 -8.62 -4.99
N ASN A 88 -9.11 -9.36 -5.49
CA ASN A 88 -9.07 -10.83 -5.51
C ASN A 88 -7.84 -11.37 -6.26
N LEU A 89 -7.50 -10.80 -7.42
CA LEU A 89 -6.32 -11.21 -8.18
C LEU A 89 -5.02 -10.91 -7.43
N LEU A 90 -4.93 -9.74 -6.79
CA LEU A 90 -3.79 -9.34 -5.98
C LEU A 90 -3.62 -10.24 -4.75
N MET A 91 -4.71 -10.53 -4.03
CA MET A 91 -4.71 -11.43 -2.86
C MET A 91 -4.29 -12.84 -3.25
N GLN A 92 -4.88 -13.39 -4.31
CA GLN A 92 -4.54 -14.73 -4.80
C GLN A 92 -3.05 -14.83 -5.16
N SER A 93 -2.49 -13.80 -5.80
CA SER A 93 -1.08 -13.79 -6.14
C SER A 93 -0.16 -13.79 -4.91
N VAL A 94 -0.59 -13.15 -3.81
CA VAL A 94 0.12 -13.20 -2.54
C VAL A 94 0.00 -14.59 -1.90
N ASP A 95 -1.19 -15.20 -1.91
CA ASP A 95 -1.39 -16.55 -1.37
C ASP A 95 -0.49 -17.57 -2.10
N GLU A 96 -0.44 -17.49 -3.44
CA GLU A 96 0.46 -18.31 -4.27
C GLU A 96 1.95 -18.09 -3.90
N ALA A 97 2.35 -16.85 -3.59
CA ALA A 97 3.72 -16.56 -3.15
C ALA A 97 4.02 -17.06 -1.74
N ILE A 98 3.04 -17.03 -0.82
CA ILE A 98 3.15 -17.58 0.54
C ILE A 98 3.44 -19.08 0.48
N ASP A 99 2.77 -19.81 -0.42
CA ASP A 99 3.00 -21.24 -0.62
C ASP A 99 4.43 -21.54 -1.11
N LEU A 100 5.04 -20.63 -1.88
CA LEU A 100 6.36 -20.80 -2.50
C LEU A 100 7.53 -20.24 -1.67
N ILE A 101 7.25 -19.46 -0.61
CA ILE A 101 8.25 -18.74 0.22
C ILE A 101 9.35 -19.64 0.83
N SER A 102 9.06 -20.94 0.97
CA SER A 102 10.03 -21.91 1.50
C SER A 102 11.20 -22.18 0.53
N HIS A 103 11.04 -21.87 -0.76
CA HIS A 103 12.00 -22.20 -1.81
C HIS A 103 12.32 -21.02 -2.73
N GLU A 104 11.46 -20.00 -2.78
CA GLU A 104 11.64 -18.81 -3.61
C GLU A 104 11.71 -17.53 -2.74
N PRO A 105 12.40 -16.47 -3.20
CA PRO A 105 12.22 -15.12 -2.65
C PRO A 105 10.80 -14.62 -2.91
N LEU A 106 10.48 -13.38 -2.50
CA LEU A 106 9.20 -12.76 -2.89
C LEU A 106 8.97 -12.88 -4.41
N CYS A 107 7.80 -13.40 -4.77
CA CYS A 107 7.45 -13.76 -6.14
C CYS A 107 5.97 -13.50 -6.45
N ASP A 108 5.27 -12.69 -5.66
CA ASP A 108 3.86 -12.38 -5.85
C ASP A 108 3.62 -11.54 -7.11
N TRP A 109 4.65 -11.01 -7.76
CA TRP A 109 4.51 -10.46 -9.12
C TRP A 109 4.28 -11.54 -10.20
N LYS A 110 4.78 -12.75 -10.00
CA LYS A 110 4.75 -13.85 -10.99
C LYS A 110 3.32 -14.24 -11.36
N GLY A 111 2.42 -14.36 -10.37
CA GLY A 111 1.00 -14.66 -10.59
C GLY A 111 0.24 -13.54 -11.30
N LEU A 112 0.69 -12.29 -11.17
CA LEU A 112 0.06 -11.13 -11.81
C LEU A 112 0.52 -10.90 -13.26
N LYS A 113 1.68 -11.42 -13.65
CA LYS A 113 2.30 -11.15 -14.95
C LYS A 113 1.41 -11.55 -16.13
N ALA A 114 0.67 -12.65 -16.00
CA ALA A 114 -0.28 -13.11 -17.02
C ALA A 114 -1.49 -12.14 -17.16
N ASN A 115 -1.92 -11.53 -16.07
CA ASN A 115 -3.06 -10.61 -16.02
C ASN A 115 -2.71 -9.20 -16.51
N VAL A 116 -1.43 -8.82 -16.41
CA VAL A 116 -0.92 -7.50 -16.83
C VAL A 116 -0.41 -7.50 -18.27
N HIS A 117 -0.11 -8.66 -18.84
CA HIS A 117 0.42 -8.75 -20.20
C HIS A 117 -0.51 -8.11 -21.24
N ILE A 118 0.02 -7.13 -21.99
CA ILE A 118 -0.66 -6.51 -23.12
C ILE A 118 -0.13 -7.16 -24.40
N PRO A 119 -0.96 -7.95 -25.11
CA PRO A 119 -0.58 -8.55 -26.37
C PRO A 119 0.01 -7.57 -27.39
N GLY A 120 1.06 -7.99 -28.10
CA GLY A 120 1.80 -7.13 -29.03
C GLY A 120 0.97 -6.52 -30.17
N TYR A 121 -0.17 -7.13 -30.53
CA TYR A 121 -1.07 -6.59 -31.56
C TYR A 121 -1.70 -5.25 -31.16
N TYR A 122 -1.78 -4.92 -29.86
CA TYR A 122 -2.25 -3.61 -29.40
C TYR A 122 -1.30 -2.47 -29.81
N LYS A 123 0.01 -2.73 -29.94
CA LYS A 123 0.98 -1.76 -30.48
C LYS A 123 0.73 -1.47 -31.96
N VAL A 124 0.31 -2.47 -32.72
CA VAL A 124 -0.01 -2.34 -34.15
C VAL A 124 -1.35 -1.61 -34.35
N LEU A 125 -2.37 -1.94 -33.55
CA LEU A 125 -3.69 -1.29 -33.59
C LEU A 125 -3.59 0.22 -33.35
N GLN A 126 -2.67 0.66 -32.48
CA GLN A 126 -2.44 2.10 -32.25
C GLN A 126 -1.92 2.84 -33.49
N SER A 127 -1.12 2.18 -34.33
CA SER A 127 -0.58 2.76 -35.56
C SER A 127 -1.61 2.85 -36.69
N VAL A 128 -2.67 2.04 -36.64
CA VAL A 128 -3.59 1.82 -37.78
C VAL A 128 -5.00 2.37 -37.51
N ILE A 129 -5.43 2.48 -36.25
CA ILE A 129 -6.80 2.83 -35.89
C ILE A 129 -6.94 4.33 -35.56
N PRO A 130 -7.97 5.04 -36.10
CA PRO A 130 -8.25 6.44 -35.75
C PRO A 130 -8.42 6.62 -34.23
N ARG A 131 -7.93 7.75 -33.68
CA ARG A 131 -7.92 8.04 -32.23
C ARG A 131 -9.25 7.81 -31.48
N LYS A 132 -10.41 7.90 -32.15
CA LYS A 132 -11.74 7.67 -31.55
C LYS A 132 -12.14 6.18 -31.45
N LEU A 133 -11.42 5.28 -32.13
CA LEU A 133 -11.72 3.86 -32.26
C LEU A 133 -10.68 2.95 -31.60
N VAL A 134 -9.62 3.52 -30.97
CA VAL A 134 -8.76 2.76 -30.05
C VAL A 134 -9.72 2.14 -29.04
N THR A 135 -9.91 0.84 -29.21
CA THR A 135 -11.15 0.17 -28.82
C THR A 135 -11.35 0.31 -27.32
N TYR A 136 -12.58 0.61 -26.89
CA TYR A 136 -13.00 0.64 -25.48
C TYR A 136 -12.37 -0.52 -24.66
N PHE A 137 -12.32 -1.72 -25.24
CA PHE A 137 -11.66 -2.90 -24.67
C PHE A 137 -10.15 -2.77 -24.45
N THR A 138 -9.41 -2.11 -25.37
CA THR A 138 -7.97 -1.83 -25.20
C THR A 138 -7.74 -0.88 -24.03
N VAL A 139 -8.59 0.16 -23.91
CA VAL A 139 -8.50 1.15 -22.85
C VAL A 139 -8.84 0.53 -21.50
N GLU A 140 -9.91 -0.27 -21.40
CA GLU A 140 -10.29 -0.94 -20.14
C GLU A 140 -9.25 -1.97 -19.69
N ARG A 141 -8.68 -2.78 -20.60
CA ARG A 141 -7.60 -3.71 -20.24
C ARG A 141 -6.34 -2.99 -19.77
N LEU A 142 -5.93 -1.94 -20.48
CA LEU A 142 -4.78 -1.12 -20.10
C LEU A 142 -5.00 -0.44 -18.74
N LYS A 143 -6.21 0.08 -18.51
CA LYS A 143 -6.61 0.67 -17.24
C LYS A 143 -6.56 -0.34 -16.09
N SER A 144 -7.06 -1.55 -16.31
CA SER A 144 -6.99 -2.65 -15.32
C SER A 144 -5.54 -3.01 -15.02
N ALA A 145 -4.70 -3.16 -16.05
CA ALA A 145 -3.28 -3.45 -15.90
C ALA A 145 -2.54 -2.37 -15.10
N CYS A 146 -2.72 -1.09 -15.47
CA CYS A 146 -2.15 0.04 -14.74
C CYS A 146 -2.63 0.11 -13.29
N SER A 147 -3.90 -0.20 -13.04
CA SER A 147 -4.47 -0.23 -11.68
C SER A 147 -3.83 -1.32 -10.84
N MET A 148 -3.67 -2.54 -11.37
CA MET A 148 -2.96 -3.64 -10.69
C MET A 148 -1.51 -3.26 -10.39
N CYS A 149 -0.78 -2.72 -11.36
CA CYS A 149 0.61 -2.28 -11.17
C CYS A 149 0.74 -1.19 -10.10
N ALA A 150 -0.15 -0.20 -10.12
CA ALA A 150 -0.14 0.89 -9.14
C ALA A 150 -0.45 0.37 -7.73
N ALA A 151 -1.47 -0.49 -7.59
CA ALA A 151 -1.83 -1.11 -6.33
C ALA A 151 -0.70 -1.97 -5.76
N PHE A 152 -0.06 -2.80 -6.60
CA PHE A 152 1.11 -3.57 -6.20
C PHE A 152 2.23 -2.68 -5.66
N LEU A 153 2.63 -1.67 -6.44
CA LEU A 153 3.70 -0.75 -6.04
C LEU A 153 3.36 0.01 -4.75
N HIS A 154 2.08 0.37 -4.56
CA HIS A 154 1.59 1.03 -3.35
C HIS A 154 1.66 0.10 -2.14
N ALA A 155 1.07 -1.10 -2.21
CA ALA A 155 1.04 -2.07 -1.13
C ALA A 155 2.45 -2.45 -0.66
N HIS A 156 3.36 -2.75 -1.58
CA HIS A 156 4.75 -3.05 -1.21
C HIS A 156 5.46 -1.84 -0.61
N ARG A 157 5.14 -0.61 -1.03
CA ARG A 157 5.70 0.59 -0.39
C ARG A 157 5.22 0.73 1.05
N VAL A 158 3.94 0.49 1.32
CA VAL A 158 3.37 0.51 2.66
C VAL A 158 3.98 -0.59 3.53
N ALA A 159 3.99 -1.83 3.04
CA ALA A 159 4.57 -2.98 3.76
C ALA A 159 6.06 -2.79 4.05
N ARG A 160 6.86 -2.26 3.11
CA ARG A 160 8.29 -1.98 3.34
C ARG A 160 8.50 -0.97 4.47
N ARG A 161 7.67 0.08 4.54
CA ARG A 161 7.74 1.08 5.61
C ARG A 161 7.38 0.45 6.94
N GLN A 162 6.25 -0.26 7.01
CA GLN A 162 5.80 -0.93 8.23
C GLN A 162 6.82 -1.96 8.73
N LEU A 163 7.42 -2.75 7.83
CA LEU A 163 8.46 -3.72 8.18
C LEU A 163 9.70 -3.04 8.74
N ASN A 164 10.15 -1.97 8.10
CA ASN A 164 11.31 -1.19 8.54
C ASN A 164 11.05 -0.48 9.88
N ASP A 165 9.84 0.04 10.10
CA ASP A 165 9.44 0.68 11.36
C ASP A 165 9.33 -0.34 12.50
N PHE A 166 8.95 -1.59 12.19
CA PHE A 166 8.78 -2.66 13.16
C PHE A 166 10.09 -3.35 13.54
N ILE A 167 10.91 -3.75 12.56
CA ILE A 167 12.13 -4.54 12.76
C ILE A 167 13.40 -3.67 12.77
N GLY A 168 13.31 -2.41 12.30
CA GLY A 168 14.47 -1.56 12.09
C GLY A 168 15.35 -2.01 10.93
N GLY A 169 16.58 -1.49 10.87
CA GLY A 169 17.58 -1.78 9.84
C GLY A 169 18.29 -3.14 10.02
N SER A 170 17.54 -4.21 10.32
CA SER A 170 18.11 -5.56 10.38
C SER A 170 18.51 -6.08 8.99
N GLU A 171 19.50 -6.97 8.94
CA GLU A 171 19.93 -7.61 7.69
C GLU A 171 18.78 -8.35 7.01
N ILE A 172 17.98 -9.10 7.79
CA ILE A 172 16.82 -9.86 7.30
C ILE A 172 15.76 -8.91 6.70
N ALA A 173 15.44 -7.80 7.37
CA ALA A 173 14.53 -6.80 6.82
C ALA A 173 15.07 -6.20 5.53
N SER A 174 16.39 -5.94 5.46
CA SER A 174 17.03 -5.40 4.25
C SER A 174 16.92 -6.35 3.05
N ILE A 175 17.07 -7.67 3.27
CA ILE A 175 16.91 -8.71 2.24
C ILE A 175 15.49 -8.66 1.68
N VAL A 176 14.47 -8.76 2.55
CA VAL A 176 13.05 -8.76 2.13
C VAL A 176 12.67 -7.44 1.43
N ILE A 177 13.16 -6.30 1.92
CA ILE A 177 12.98 -4.99 1.29
C ILE A 177 13.60 -4.96 -0.11
N ASN A 178 14.78 -5.55 -0.30
CA ASN A 178 15.45 -5.59 -1.59
C ASN A 178 14.75 -6.54 -2.58
N GLU A 179 14.28 -7.70 -2.12
CA GLU A 179 13.42 -8.61 -2.91
C GLU A 179 12.19 -7.85 -3.43
N SER A 180 11.48 -7.16 -2.52
CA SER A 180 10.31 -6.36 -2.90
C SER A 180 10.64 -5.21 -3.86
N LYS A 181 11.82 -4.58 -3.75
CA LYS A 181 12.26 -3.55 -4.70
C LYS A 181 12.53 -4.16 -6.07
N ALA A 182 13.16 -5.34 -6.12
CA ALA A 182 13.49 -6.02 -7.35
C ALA A 182 12.24 -6.38 -8.17
N GLU A 183 11.20 -6.94 -7.53
CA GLU A 183 9.91 -7.18 -8.20
C GLU A 183 9.29 -5.88 -8.72
N GLY A 184 9.35 -4.81 -7.92
CA GLY A 184 8.85 -3.50 -8.31
C GLY A 184 9.57 -2.89 -9.52
N GLU A 185 10.83 -3.22 -9.79
CA GLU A 185 11.56 -2.71 -10.95
C GLU A 185 11.01 -3.26 -12.29
N GLU A 186 10.58 -4.52 -12.33
CA GLU A 186 9.95 -5.06 -13.54
C GLU A 186 8.66 -4.29 -13.88
N ILE A 187 7.86 -4.00 -12.85
CA ILE A 187 6.60 -3.28 -12.98
C ILE A 187 6.84 -1.83 -13.43
N ARG A 188 7.86 -1.17 -12.87
CA ARG A 188 8.23 0.19 -13.29
C ARG A 188 8.66 0.24 -14.75
N LYS A 189 9.49 -0.70 -15.21
CA LYS A 189 9.87 -0.80 -16.62
C LYS A 189 8.65 -0.98 -17.51
N PHE A 190 7.73 -1.87 -17.14
CA PHE A 190 6.47 -2.04 -17.86
C PHE A 190 5.64 -0.75 -17.92
N LEU A 191 5.47 -0.05 -16.80
CA LEU A 191 4.74 1.22 -16.76
C LEU A 191 5.41 2.32 -17.62
N GLU A 192 6.74 2.38 -17.66
CA GLU A 192 7.46 3.29 -18.55
C GLU A 192 7.29 2.93 -20.03
N GLU A 193 7.30 1.63 -20.37
CA GLU A 193 6.95 1.19 -21.71
C GLU A 193 5.52 1.60 -22.10
N LEU A 194 4.56 1.46 -21.18
CA LEU A 194 3.18 1.90 -21.41
C LEU A 194 3.08 3.42 -21.51
N ARG A 195 3.91 4.18 -20.81
CA ARG A 195 3.94 5.64 -20.89
C ARG A 195 4.42 6.11 -22.27
N VAL A 196 5.42 5.44 -22.84
CA VAL A 196 5.90 5.73 -24.20
C VAL A 196 4.90 5.24 -25.25
N THR A 197 4.35 4.04 -25.06
CA THR A 197 3.46 3.41 -26.03
C THR A 197 2.08 4.07 -26.02
N PHE A 198 1.45 4.26 -24.86
CA PHE A 198 0.07 4.72 -24.72
C PHE A 198 -0.07 5.96 -23.79
N PRO A 199 0.60 7.09 -24.08
CA PRO A 199 0.65 8.24 -23.19
C PRO A 199 -0.74 8.83 -22.86
N GLN A 200 -1.64 8.86 -23.84
CA GLN A 200 -2.99 9.42 -23.70
C GLN A 200 -3.88 8.54 -22.79
N ALA A 201 -3.81 7.21 -22.97
CA ALA A 201 -4.56 6.29 -22.13
C ALA A 201 -4.02 6.28 -20.70
N LEU A 202 -2.70 6.37 -20.52
CA LEU A 202 -2.10 6.49 -19.19
C LEU A 202 -2.50 7.81 -18.51
N GLN A 203 -2.58 8.91 -19.25
CA GLN A 203 -3.06 10.19 -18.73
C GLN A 203 -4.50 10.08 -18.23
N VAL A 204 -5.39 9.46 -19.01
CA VAL A 204 -6.78 9.22 -18.60
C VAL A 204 -6.86 8.38 -17.32
N VAL A 205 -6.12 7.27 -17.25
CA VAL A 205 -6.06 6.41 -16.06
C VAL A 205 -5.56 7.17 -14.84
N LYS A 206 -4.48 7.93 -15.00
CA LYS A 206 -3.89 8.73 -13.91
C LYS A 206 -4.84 9.84 -13.45
N THR A 207 -5.48 10.55 -14.37
CA THR A 207 -6.49 11.57 -14.03
C THR A 207 -7.59 10.93 -13.20
N ARG A 208 -8.14 9.79 -13.63
CA ARG A 208 -9.16 9.07 -12.87
C ARG A 208 -8.69 8.67 -11.48
N GLN A 209 -7.48 8.12 -11.35
CA GLN A 209 -6.91 7.73 -10.04
C GLN A 209 -6.77 8.93 -9.10
N VAL A 210 -6.24 10.05 -9.61
CA VAL A 210 -6.06 11.28 -8.82
C VAL A 210 -7.41 11.87 -8.42
N THR A 211 -8.38 11.98 -9.35
CA THR A 211 -9.72 12.49 -9.02
C THR A 211 -10.37 11.64 -7.94
N TYR A 212 -10.28 10.31 -8.04
CA TYR A 212 -10.82 9.39 -7.05
C TYR A 212 -10.16 9.58 -5.66
N SER A 213 -8.82 9.61 -5.61
CA SER A 213 -8.07 9.82 -4.37
C SER A 213 -8.39 11.16 -3.69
N VAL A 214 -8.52 12.24 -4.47
CA VAL A 214 -8.88 13.57 -3.95
C VAL A 214 -10.28 13.57 -3.37
N LEU A 215 -11.26 12.97 -4.05
CA LEU A 215 -12.64 12.90 -3.56
C LEU A 215 -12.73 12.15 -2.23
N ASN A 216 -12.09 10.98 -2.12
CA ASN A 216 -12.07 10.25 -0.85
C ASN A 216 -11.38 11.02 0.27
N HIS A 217 -10.25 11.67 -0.03
CA HIS A 217 -9.57 12.49 0.96
C HIS A 217 -10.44 13.65 1.47
N LEU A 218 -11.27 14.23 0.60
CA LEU A 218 -12.25 15.25 0.99
C LEU A 218 -13.35 14.66 1.88
N ILE A 219 -13.86 13.45 1.59
CA ILE A 219 -14.83 12.75 2.45
C ILE A 219 -14.23 12.51 3.84
N ASP A 220 -13.01 11.98 3.92
CA ASP A 220 -12.32 11.74 5.20
C ASP A 220 -12.10 13.04 5.98
N TYR A 221 -11.71 14.11 5.28
CA TYR A 221 -11.53 15.43 5.87
C TYR A 221 -12.85 15.97 6.46
N LEU A 222 -13.97 15.83 5.73
CA LEU A 222 -15.29 16.25 6.19
C LEU A 222 -15.73 15.46 7.43
N HIS A 223 -15.58 14.14 7.44
CA HIS A 223 -15.87 13.31 8.63
C HIS A 223 -14.99 13.69 9.82
N ASN A 224 -13.72 14.03 9.60
CA ASN A 224 -12.85 14.49 10.67
C ASN A 224 -13.33 15.83 11.23
N LEU A 225 -13.71 16.79 10.38
CA LEU A 225 -14.26 18.08 10.79
C LEU A 225 -15.56 17.95 11.59
N GLU A 226 -16.47 17.06 11.18
CA GLU A 226 -17.68 16.74 11.92
C GLU A 226 -17.33 16.14 13.30
N LYS A 227 -16.43 15.16 13.33
CA LYS A 227 -16.02 14.48 14.57
C LYS A 227 -15.39 15.45 15.58
N VAL A 228 -14.66 16.47 15.13
CA VAL A 228 -14.09 17.50 16.02
C VAL A 228 -15.08 18.64 16.32
N GLY A 229 -16.31 18.57 15.80
CA GLY A 229 -17.37 19.55 16.04
C GLY A 229 -17.17 20.89 15.31
N LEU A 230 -16.30 20.93 14.29
CA LEU A 230 -16.07 22.13 13.47
C LEU A 230 -17.09 22.28 12.33
N LEU A 231 -17.80 21.20 11.99
CA LEU A 231 -18.93 21.21 11.04
C LEU A 231 -20.20 20.78 11.76
N GLU A 232 -21.29 21.52 11.55
CA GLU A 232 -22.61 21.07 11.98
C GLU A 232 -23.12 19.92 11.08
N GLU A 233 -23.94 19.03 11.63
CA GLU A 233 -24.52 17.88 10.90
C GLU A 233 -25.23 18.30 9.60
N LYS A 234 -25.87 19.48 9.58
CA LYS A 234 -26.55 19.99 8.38
C LYS A 234 -25.58 20.42 7.28
N GLU A 235 -24.46 21.06 7.67
CA GLU A 235 -23.41 21.47 6.74
C GLU A 235 -22.65 20.25 6.21
N MET A 236 -22.41 19.28 7.08
CA MET A 236 -21.82 17.98 6.75
C MET A 236 -22.64 17.28 5.67
N ASN A 237 -23.94 17.08 5.90
CA ASN A 237 -24.83 16.41 4.94
C ASN A 237 -24.79 17.07 3.55
N HIS A 238 -24.75 18.42 3.50
CA HIS A 238 -24.69 19.13 2.22
C HIS A 238 -23.36 18.93 1.48
N LEU A 239 -22.23 19.03 2.21
CA LEU A 239 -20.90 18.87 1.65
C LEU A 239 -20.63 17.42 1.23
N GLU A 240 -21.06 16.46 2.05
CA GLU A 240 -20.96 15.04 1.75
C GLU A 240 -21.79 14.69 0.51
N ASP A 241 -23.05 15.15 0.42
CA ASP A 241 -23.89 14.92 -0.76
C ASP A 241 -23.24 15.46 -2.05
N ALA A 242 -22.59 16.62 -1.98
CA ALA A 242 -21.88 17.20 -3.12
C ALA A 242 -20.69 16.34 -3.56
N VAL A 243 -19.82 15.94 -2.61
CA VAL A 243 -18.64 15.12 -2.90
C VAL A 243 -19.03 13.70 -3.36
N GLN A 244 -20.04 13.10 -2.72
CA GLN A 244 -20.60 11.82 -3.15
C GLN A 244 -21.23 11.89 -4.55
N THR A 245 -21.86 13.02 -4.90
CA THR A 245 -22.41 13.23 -6.25
C THR A 245 -21.31 13.25 -7.29
N ASP A 246 -20.21 13.95 -7.03
CA ASP A 246 -19.05 13.98 -7.91
C ASP A 246 -18.37 12.62 -8.03
N LEU A 247 -18.31 11.85 -6.93
CA LEU A 247 -17.82 10.47 -6.94
C LEU A 247 -18.72 9.56 -7.80
N LYS A 248 -20.04 9.62 -7.60
CA LYS A 248 -21.03 8.88 -8.41
C LYS A 248 -20.91 9.27 -9.88
N ARG A 249 -20.67 10.54 -10.20
CA ARG A 249 -20.46 11.03 -11.56
C ARG A 249 -19.18 10.46 -12.18
N LEU A 250 -18.08 10.44 -11.45
CA LEU A 250 -16.80 9.85 -11.89
C LEU A 250 -16.92 8.35 -12.15
N LEU A 251 -17.67 7.64 -11.30
CA LEU A 251 -17.91 6.20 -11.46
C LEU A 251 -18.80 5.88 -12.67
N ARG A 252 -19.81 6.72 -12.94
CA ARG A 252 -20.72 6.57 -14.10
C ARG A 252 -20.06 6.95 -15.42
N ASN A 253 -19.35 8.07 -15.46
CA ASN A 253 -18.74 8.63 -16.66
C ASN A 253 -17.29 9.02 -16.38
N PRO A 254 -16.37 8.03 -16.39
CA PRO A 254 -14.95 8.32 -16.21
C PRO A 254 -14.41 9.18 -17.37
N PRO A 255 -13.43 10.06 -17.11
CA PRO A 255 -12.77 10.88 -18.14
C PRO A 255 -12.02 10.04 -19.17
#